data_AF-A0A378NFX0-F1
#
_entry.id   AF-A0A378NFX0-F1
#
_cell.length_a   1.000
_cell.length_b   1.000
_cell.length_c   1.000
_cell.angle_alpha   90.00
_cell.angle_beta   90.00
_cell.angle_gamma   90.00
#
_symmetry.space_group_name_H-M   'P 1'
#
loop_
_entity.id
_entity.type
_entity.pdbx_description
1 polymer ?
#
loop_
_entity_poly.entity_id
_entity_poly.type
_entity_poly.pdbx_seq_one_letter_code
_entity_poly.pdbx_strand_id
1 'polypeptide(L)'
;MSNLTILNTAIRQHENLFSLNDLHQVSGNSKNHQPSNFSRLETTQALVSAIQAEGTANPIKTLRGTQGGTYACKEIVIAYAAWISPQFHLVVLRAFLNQLENLQKNSEIQPLAPPPKKYTFDFTEDELQSLVWAWFAFVRGIHTFRYIYPMFQKLGSNMAGTIYGQGFEYSHTAQSAHKILERITKDFDCDPMTNWRVLKHLRGFDPSFKKPTF
;
A
#
# COMPACT_ATOMS: atom_id res chain seq x y z
N MET A 1 8.64 -6.05 -16.58
CA MET A 1 8.31 -6.76 -17.82
C MET A 1 7.65 -8.07 -17.44
N SER A 2 6.34 -8.18 -17.62
CA SER A 2 5.56 -9.37 -17.26
C SER A 2 5.64 -10.37 -18.41
N ASN A 3 6.52 -11.37 -18.30
CA ASN A 3 6.64 -12.43 -19.29
C ASN A 3 5.41 -13.35 -19.18
N LEU A 4 4.67 -13.47 -20.28
CA LEU A 4 3.58 -14.43 -20.38
C LEU A 4 4.17 -15.84 -20.57
N THR A 5 3.84 -16.76 -19.67
CA THR A 5 4.26 -18.16 -19.74
C THR A 5 3.09 -19.06 -20.11
N ILE A 6 3.20 -19.80 -21.21
CA ILE A 6 2.23 -20.82 -21.61
C ILE A 6 2.93 -22.17 -21.55
N LEU A 7 2.37 -23.14 -20.84
CA LEU A 7 2.91 -24.50 -20.71
C LEU A 7 4.42 -24.50 -20.37
N ASN A 8 4.82 -23.68 -19.40
CA ASN A 8 6.21 -23.51 -18.94
C ASN A 8 7.19 -22.92 -19.98
N THR A 9 6.69 -22.40 -21.10
CA THR A 9 7.48 -21.70 -22.12
C THR A 9 7.19 -20.21 -22.06
N ALA A 10 8.23 -19.39 -21.96
CA ALA A 10 8.12 -17.94 -22.04
C ALA A 10 7.83 -17.52 -23.49
N ILE A 11 6.73 -16.81 -23.71
CA ILE A 11 6.38 -16.27 -25.02
C ILE A 11 7.02 -14.89 -25.16
N ARG A 12 7.75 -14.68 -26.27
CA ARG A 12 8.36 -13.38 -26.55
C ARG A 12 7.29 -12.32 -26.79
N GLN A 13 7.52 -11.15 -26.20
CA GLN A 13 6.67 -9.98 -26.35
C GLN A 13 7.47 -8.82 -26.94
N HIS A 14 6.89 -8.10 -27.88
CA HIS A 14 7.47 -6.92 -28.51
C HIS A 14 6.41 -5.84 -28.68
N GLU A 15 6.63 -4.64 -28.13
CA GLU A 15 5.70 -3.50 -28.23
C GLU A 15 4.23 -3.86 -27.91
N ASN A 16 4.04 -4.70 -26.88
CA ASN A 16 2.73 -5.22 -26.45
C ASN A 16 2.07 -6.30 -27.35
N LEU A 17 2.80 -6.84 -28.33
CA LEU A 17 2.40 -7.95 -29.19
C LEU A 17 3.14 -9.24 -28.78
N PHE A 18 2.50 -10.40 -28.93
CA PHE A 18 3.04 -11.71 -28.56
C PHE A 18 3.41 -12.52 -29.80
N SER A 19 4.50 -13.30 -29.71
CA SER A 19 5.01 -14.13 -30.81
C SER A 19 4.10 -15.33 -31.13
N LEU A 20 3.47 -15.33 -32.31
CA LEU A 20 2.72 -16.48 -32.83
C LEU A 20 3.64 -17.67 -33.16
N ASN A 21 4.91 -17.42 -33.48
CA ASN A 21 5.87 -18.48 -33.74
C ASN A 21 6.17 -19.30 -32.48
N ASP A 22 6.26 -18.63 -31.33
CA ASP A 22 6.51 -19.31 -30.06
C ASP A 22 5.29 -20.15 -29.65
N LEU A 23 4.08 -19.62 -29.87
CA LEU A 23 2.83 -20.37 -29.71
C LEU A 23 2.75 -21.57 -30.66
N HIS A 24 3.16 -21.40 -31.91
CA HIS A 24 3.19 -22.47 -32.90
C HIS A 24 4.12 -23.60 -32.45
N GLN A 25 5.31 -23.26 -31.95
CA GLN A 25 6.26 -24.23 -31.40
C GLN A 25 5.68 -24.97 -30.19
N VAL A 26 5.07 -24.24 -29.25
CA VAL A 26 4.43 -24.81 -28.04
C VAL A 26 3.25 -25.72 -28.41
N SER A 27 2.54 -25.43 -29.49
CA SER A 27 1.39 -26.22 -29.97
C SER A 27 1.76 -27.50 -30.73
N GLY A 28 3.04 -27.77 -30.95
CA GLY A 28 3.52 -28.98 -31.63
C GLY A 28 4.00 -28.77 -33.08
N ASN A 29 4.20 -27.52 -33.52
CA ASN A 29 4.90 -27.16 -34.77
C ASN A 29 4.37 -27.84 -36.06
N SER A 30 3.06 -28.11 -36.12
CA SER A 30 2.44 -28.71 -37.31
C SER A 30 2.51 -27.77 -38.51
N LYS A 31 2.89 -28.27 -39.69
CA LYS A 31 2.98 -27.47 -40.94
C LYS A 31 1.65 -26.83 -41.33
N ASN A 32 0.52 -27.47 -41.01
CA ASN A 32 -0.80 -26.95 -41.33
C ASN A 32 -1.13 -25.70 -40.50
N HIS A 33 -0.59 -25.62 -39.27
CA HIS A 33 -0.90 -24.57 -38.31
C HIS A 33 0.11 -23.42 -38.33
N GLN A 34 0.90 -23.25 -39.39
CA GLN A 34 1.86 -22.14 -39.45
C GLN A 34 1.16 -20.77 -39.35
N PRO A 35 1.75 -19.78 -38.66
CA PRO A 35 1.19 -18.43 -38.58
C PRO A 35 0.99 -17.76 -39.94
N SER A 36 1.79 -18.10 -40.94
CA SER A 36 1.63 -17.66 -42.33
C SER A 36 0.29 -18.11 -42.93
N ASN A 37 -0.12 -19.35 -42.70
CA ASN A 37 -1.41 -19.88 -43.15
C ASN A 37 -2.56 -19.19 -42.42
N PHE A 38 -2.42 -19.01 -41.10
CA PHE A 38 -3.44 -18.35 -40.28
C PHE A 38 -3.71 -16.91 -40.74
N SER A 39 -2.66 -16.15 -41.08
CA SER A 39 -2.79 -14.76 -41.54
C SER A 39 -3.51 -14.60 -42.88
N ARG A 40 -3.62 -15.70 -43.66
CA ARG A 40 -4.29 -15.71 -44.98
C ARG A 40 -5.76 -16.07 -44.91
N LEU A 41 -6.25 -16.56 -43.78
CA LEU A 41 -7.66 -16.93 -43.62
C LEU A 41 -8.53 -15.68 -43.67
N GLU A 42 -9.65 -15.76 -44.39
CA GLU A 42 -10.63 -14.67 -44.51
C GLU A 42 -11.17 -14.25 -43.14
N THR A 43 -11.41 -15.22 -42.25
CA THR A 43 -11.86 -14.98 -40.87
C THR A 43 -10.85 -14.17 -40.06
N THR A 44 -9.56 -14.46 -40.20
CA THR A 44 -8.47 -13.74 -39.53
C THR A 44 -8.33 -12.32 -40.09
N GLN A 45 -8.44 -12.15 -41.41
CA GLN A 45 -8.38 -10.83 -42.04
C GLN A 45 -9.57 -9.95 -41.63
N ALA A 46 -10.76 -10.53 -41.52
CA ALA A 46 -11.95 -9.86 -41.01
C ALA A 46 -11.75 -9.43 -39.54
N LEU A 47 -11.20 -10.31 -38.69
CA LEU A 47 -10.91 -9.99 -37.29
C LEU A 47 -9.85 -8.88 -37.15
N VAL A 48 -8.80 -8.94 -37.97
CA VAL A 48 -7.76 -7.89 -38.04
C VAL A 48 -8.38 -6.54 -38.43
N SER A 49 -9.25 -6.53 -39.43
CA SER A 49 -9.94 -5.32 -39.89
C SER A 49 -10.86 -4.75 -38.81
N ALA A 50 -11.58 -5.61 -38.09
CA ALA A 50 -12.44 -5.20 -36.98
C ALA A 50 -11.63 -4.54 -35.84
N ILE A 51 -10.49 -5.13 -35.45
CA ILE A 51 -9.62 -4.57 -34.40
C ILE A 51 -9.00 -3.24 -34.86
N GLN A 52 -8.62 -3.12 -36.13
CA GLN A 52 -8.08 -1.88 -36.69
C GLN A 52 -9.14 -0.76 -36.74
N ALA A 53 -10.42 -1.09 -36.87
CA ALA A 53 -11.49 -0.10 -36.83
C ALA A 53 -11.68 0.48 -35.41
N GLU A 54 -11.42 -0.31 -34.37
CA GLU A 54 -11.55 0.10 -32.97
C GLU A 54 -10.31 0.80 -32.40
N GLY A 55 -9.12 0.61 -33.00
CA GLY A 55 -7.87 1.16 -32.46
C GLY A 55 -6.80 1.50 -33.51
N THR A 56 -5.90 2.43 -33.17
CA THR A 56 -4.84 2.93 -34.08
C THR A 56 -3.64 1.98 -34.24
N ALA A 57 -3.51 0.94 -33.41
CA ALA A 57 -2.34 0.07 -33.39
C ALA A 57 -2.46 -1.10 -34.37
N ASN A 58 -1.38 -1.40 -35.11
CA ASN A 58 -1.32 -2.55 -36.00
C ASN A 58 -1.41 -3.87 -35.18
N PRO A 59 -2.46 -4.69 -35.38
CA PRO A 59 -2.72 -5.87 -34.55
C PRO A 59 -1.82 -7.07 -34.88
N ILE A 60 -1.16 -7.05 -36.05
CA ILE A 60 -0.17 -8.04 -36.47
C ILE A 60 1.05 -7.29 -37.03
N LYS A 61 2.24 -7.68 -36.57
CA LYS A 61 3.53 -7.21 -37.10
C LYS A 61 4.42 -8.39 -37.44
N THR A 62 5.07 -8.31 -38.60
CA THR A 62 6.08 -9.30 -39.01
C THR A 62 7.46 -8.68 -38.90
N LEU A 63 8.31 -9.22 -38.04
CA LEU A 63 9.69 -8.78 -37.87
C LEU A 63 10.64 -9.70 -38.64
N ARG A 64 11.71 -9.12 -39.23
CA ARG A 64 12.78 -9.85 -39.92
C ARG A 64 14.05 -9.87 -39.07
N GLY A 65 14.88 -10.91 -39.17
CA GLY A 65 16.16 -11.03 -38.46
C GLY A 65 16.15 -12.07 -37.34
N THR A 66 17.11 -11.99 -36.40
CA THR A 66 17.36 -12.99 -35.35
C THR A 66 16.21 -13.13 -34.33
N GLN A 67 15.44 -12.07 -34.11
CA GLN A 67 14.19 -12.07 -33.33
C GLN A 67 12.94 -12.07 -34.23
N GLY A 68 13.13 -12.46 -35.49
CA GLY A 68 12.09 -12.44 -36.52
C GLY A 68 10.94 -13.39 -36.23
N GLY A 69 9.75 -13.01 -36.69
CA GLY A 69 8.52 -13.76 -36.48
C GLY A 69 7.28 -12.90 -36.63
N THR A 70 6.13 -13.56 -36.55
CA THR A 70 4.82 -12.89 -36.57
C THR A 70 4.39 -12.62 -35.13
N TYR A 71 4.23 -11.35 -34.79
CA TYR A 71 3.77 -10.87 -33.48
C TYR A 71 2.35 -10.35 -33.61
N ALA A 72 1.48 -10.67 -32.67
CA ALA A 72 0.09 -10.27 -32.71
C ALA A 72 -0.47 -9.85 -31.34
N CYS A 73 -1.56 -9.08 -31.33
CA CYS A 73 -2.25 -8.69 -30.11
C CYS A 73 -2.96 -9.89 -29.45
N LYS A 74 -3.43 -9.73 -28.20
CA LYS A 74 -3.98 -10.81 -27.37
C LYS A 74 -5.16 -11.52 -28.02
N GLU A 75 -6.03 -10.75 -28.66
CA GLU A 75 -7.24 -11.19 -29.34
C GLU A 75 -6.90 -12.14 -30.49
N ILE A 76 -5.93 -11.73 -31.32
CA ILE A 76 -5.45 -12.53 -32.45
C ILE A 76 -4.72 -13.80 -31.96
N VAL A 77 -3.98 -13.70 -30.85
CA VAL A 77 -3.32 -14.86 -30.23
C VAL A 77 -4.34 -15.89 -29.74
N ILE A 78 -5.41 -15.43 -29.08
CA ILE A 78 -6.50 -16.30 -28.62
C ILE A 78 -7.20 -16.96 -29.82
N ALA A 79 -7.49 -16.19 -30.88
CA ALA A 79 -8.06 -16.71 -32.12
C ALA A 79 -7.15 -17.74 -32.80
N TYR A 80 -5.83 -17.50 -32.82
CA TYR A 80 -4.85 -18.44 -33.34
C TYR A 80 -4.83 -19.76 -32.55
N ALA A 81 -4.89 -19.68 -31.21
CA ALA A 81 -4.96 -20.86 -30.36
C ALA A 81 -6.26 -21.66 -30.58
N ALA A 82 -7.40 -20.96 -30.77
CA ALA A 82 -8.68 -21.56 -31.13
C ALA A 82 -8.64 -22.30 -32.46
N TRP A 83 -7.96 -21.74 -33.45
CA TRP A 83 -7.80 -22.36 -34.76
C TRP A 83 -6.95 -23.63 -34.72
N ILE A 84 -5.94 -23.68 -33.85
CA ILE A 84 -5.09 -24.88 -33.67
C ILE A 84 -5.86 -26.04 -33.03
N SER A 85 -6.47 -25.80 -31.85
CA SER A 85 -7.31 -26.80 -31.18
C SER A 85 -8.10 -26.19 -30.01
N PRO A 86 -9.29 -26.73 -29.67
CA PRO A 86 -10.05 -26.29 -28.51
C PRO A 86 -9.31 -26.45 -27.17
N GLN A 87 -8.54 -27.53 -27.01
CA GLN A 87 -7.76 -27.77 -25.79
C GLN A 87 -6.66 -26.72 -25.62
N PHE A 88 -5.92 -26.41 -26.68
CA PHE A 88 -4.86 -25.39 -26.62
C PHE A 88 -5.43 -23.99 -26.36
N HIS A 89 -6.56 -23.66 -26.98
CA HIS A 89 -7.28 -22.42 -26.72
C HIS A 89 -7.59 -22.22 -25.23
N LEU A 90 -8.14 -23.22 -24.54
CA LEU A 90 -8.44 -23.10 -23.11
C LEU A 90 -7.21 -22.80 -22.26
N VAL A 91 -6.06 -23.41 -22.60
CA VAL A 91 -4.79 -23.17 -21.89
C VAL A 91 -4.34 -21.72 -22.08
N VAL A 92 -4.35 -21.23 -23.32
CA VAL A 92 -3.93 -19.86 -23.64
C VAL A 92 -4.89 -18.84 -23.00
N LEU A 93 -6.20 -19.06 -23.11
CA LEU A 93 -7.22 -18.19 -22.53
C LEU A 93 -7.06 -18.08 -21.02
N ARG A 94 -6.91 -19.22 -20.31
CA ARG A 94 -6.68 -19.23 -18.86
C ARG A 94 -5.39 -18.53 -18.47
N ALA A 95 -4.32 -18.66 -19.26
CA ALA A 95 -3.06 -17.97 -19.01
C ALA A 95 -3.25 -16.44 -19.08
N PHE A 96 -3.98 -15.94 -20.08
CA PHE A 96 -4.29 -14.50 -20.19
C PHE A 96 -5.21 -14.00 -19.07
N LEU A 97 -6.25 -14.74 -18.72
CA LEU A 97 -7.17 -14.38 -17.62
C LEU A 97 -6.44 -14.31 -16.28
N ASN A 98 -5.61 -15.32 -15.96
CA ASN A 98 -4.80 -15.31 -14.74
C ASN A 98 -3.82 -14.14 -14.71
N GLN A 99 -3.24 -13.76 -15.86
CA GLN A 99 -2.36 -12.59 -15.93
C GLN A 99 -3.13 -11.28 -15.62
N LEU A 100 -4.37 -11.14 -16.12
CA LEU A 100 -5.21 -9.99 -15.81
C LEU A 100 -5.60 -9.93 -14.33
N GLU A 101 -6.00 -11.05 -13.74
CA GLU A 101 -6.31 -11.15 -12.31
C GLU A 101 -5.10 -10.77 -11.43
N ASN A 102 -3.89 -11.21 -11.81
CA ASN A 102 -2.67 -10.86 -11.08
C ASN A 102 -2.33 -9.37 -11.17
N LEU A 103 -2.60 -8.72 -12.32
CA LEU A 103 -2.44 -7.27 -12.46
C LEU A 103 -3.45 -6.51 -11.60
N GLN A 104 -4.69 -7.01 -11.48
CA GLN A 104 -5.72 -6.44 -10.62
C GLN A 104 -5.37 -6.58 -9.13
N LYS A 105 -5.00 -7.79 -8.68
CA LYS A 105 -4.54 -8.02 -7.28
C LYS A 105 -3.35 -7.14 -6.91
N ASN A 106 -2.41 -6.92 -7.82
CA ASN A 106 -1.27 -6.01 -7.57
C ASN A 106 -1.68 -4.53 -7.52
N SER A 107 -2.80 -4.15 -8.14
CA SER A 107 -3.35 -2.79 -8.09
C SER A 107 -4.17 -2.54 -6.82
N GLU A 108 -4.81 -3.58 -6.28
CA GLU A 108 -5.59 -3.52 -5.03
C GLU A 108 -4.71 -3.52 -3.76
N ILE A 109 -3.40 -3.76 -3.86
CA ILE A 109 -2.45 -3.80 -2.71
C ILE A 109 -1.68 -2.47 -2.53
N GLN A 110 -1.92 -1.43 -3.33
CA GLN A 110 -1.36 -0.10 -3.02
C GLN A 110 -2.25 0.65 -2.02
N PRO A 111 -1.86 0.80 -0.73
CA PRO A 111 -2.59 1.70 0.16
C PRO A 111 -2.48 3.14 -0.36
N LEU A 112 -3.62 3.83 -0.42
CA LEU A 112 -3.79 5.21 -0.88
C LEU A 112 -2.99 6.26 -0.07
N ALA A 113 -2.29 5.84 0.99
CA ALA A 113 -1.37 6.66 1.77
C ALA A 113 -0.07 5.86 2.02
N PRO A 114 1.12 6.49 1.97
CA PRO A 114 2.34 5.82 2.41
C PRO A 114 2.14 5.35 3.86
N PRO A 115 2.61 4.13 4.21
CA PRO A 115 2.47 3.62 5.57
C PRO A 115 3.06 4.62 6.57
N PRO A 116 2.47 4.77 7.77
CA PRO A 116 2.96 5.70 8.77
C PRO A 116 4.44 5.41 9.07
N LYS A 117 5.29 6.44 9.01
CA LYS A 117 6.72 6.31 9.36
C LYS A 117 6.82 5.84 10.82
N LYS A 118 7.46 4.71 11.04
CA LYS A 118 7.72 4.14 12.37
C LYS A 118 9.20 4.28 12.71
N TYR A 119 9.47 4.53 13.98
CA TYR A 119 10.81 4.57 14.54
C TYR A 119 10.88 3.62 15.73
N THR A 120 12.02 2.94 15.89
CA THR A 120 12.30 2.05 17.01
C THR A 120 13.43 2.65 17.82
N PHE A 121 13.24 2.71 19.14
CA PHE A 121 14.22 3.22 20.08
C PHE A 121 14.20 2.31 21.31
N ASP A 122 15.37 2.11 21.90
CA ASP A 122 15.51 1.46 23.20
C ASP A 122 15.63 2.56 24.27
N PHE A 123 15.08 2.30 25.46
CA PHE A 123 15.19 3.19 26.61
C PHE A 123 15.83 2.44 27.78
N THR A 124 16.71 3.13 28.49
CA THR A 124 17.07 2.73 29.85
C THR A 124 15.90 2.95 30.80
N GLU A 125 15.94 2.28 31.95
CA GLU A 125 14.93 2.44 33.00
C GLU A 125 14.81 3.91 33.45
N ASP A 126 15.95 4.57 33.70
CA ASP A 126 16.00 5.96 34.13
C ASP A 126 15.44 6.93 33.08
N GLU A 127 15.69 6.70 31.79
CA GLU A 127 15.12 7.51 30.70
C GLU A 127 13.61 7.37 30.65
N LEU A 128 13.10 6.14 30.75
CA LEU A 128 11.66 5.90 30.72
C LEU A 128 10.97 6.50 31.95
N GLN A 129 11.53 6.34 33.14
CA GLN A 129 11.05 6.99 34.35
C GLN A 129 11.06 8.53 34.22
N SER A 130 12.14 9.10 33.67
CA SER A 130 12.27 10.54 33.46
C SER A 130 11.20 11.10 32.52
N LEU A 131 10.85 10.38 31.46
CA LEU A 131 9.76 10.75 30.55
C LEU A 131 8.40 10.78 31.27
N VAL A 132 8.12 9.80 32.12
CA VAL A 132 6.86 9.77 32.89
C VAL A 132 6.81 10.88 33.93
N TRP A 133 7.93 11.18 34.61
CA TRP A 133 8.02 12.30 35.54
C TRP A 133 7.89 13.66 34.85
N ALA A 134 8.50 13.83 33.67
CA ALA A 134 8.37 15.04 32.87
C ALA A 134 6.90 15.28 32.47
N TRP A 135 6.20 14.22 32.05
CA TRP A 135 4.76 14.29 31.77
C TRP A 135 3.95 14.64 33.02
N PHE A 136 4.25 14.04 34.17
CA PHE A 136 3.55 14.35 35.42
C PHE A 136 3.76 15.81 35.85
N ALA A 137 5.00 16.33 35.75
CA ALA A 137 5.31 17.73 36.01
C ALA A 137 4.53 18.66 35.05
N PHE A 138 4.42 18.28 33.78
CA PHE A 138 3.66 19.03 32.79
C PHE A 138 2.16 19.08 33.14
N VAL A 139 1.54 17.95 33.48
CA VAL A 139 0.13 17.89 33.92
C VAL A 139 -0.10 18.74 35.17
N ARG A 140 0.81 18.69 36.15
CA ARG A 140 0.73 19.57 37.33
C ARG A 140 0.76 21.04 36.95
N GLY A 141 1.66 21.44 36.05
CA GLY A 141 1.73 22.80 35.53
C GLY A 141 0.40 23.24 34.91
N ILE A 142 -0.20 22.42 34.06
CA ILE A 142 -1.52 22.69 33.45
C ILE A 142 -2.57 22.98 34.52
N HIS A 143 -2.67 22.14 35.56
CA HIS A 143 -3.62 22.37 36.65
C HIS A 143 -3.34 23.68 37.41
N THR A 144 -2.07 24.00 37.68
CA THR A 144 -1.68 25.27 38.31
C THR A 144 -2.12 26.45 37.46
N PHE A 145 -1.87 26.43 36.15
CA PHE A 145 -2.28 27.50 35.25
C PHE A 145 -3.80 27.67 35.19
N ARG A 146 -4.56 26.56 35.14
CA ARG A 146 -6.03 26.61 35.24
C ARG A 146 -6.51 27.23 36.55
N TYR A 147 -5.86 26.91 37.66
CA TYR A 147 -6.22 27.42 38.98
C TYR A 147 -5.97 28.93 39.10
N ILE A 148 -4.83 29.42 38.57
CA ILE A 148 -4.49 30.84 38.69
C ILE A 148 -5.14 31.72 37.62
N TYR A 149 -5.56 31.17 36.48
CA TYR A 149 -6.15 31.91 35.36
C TYR A 149 -7.26 32.90 35.78
N PRO A 150 -8.28 32.52 36.58
CA PRO A 150 -9.36 33.44 36.94
C PRO A 150 -8.86 34.67 37.73
N MET A 151 -7.77 34.53 38.50
CA MET A 151 -7.20 35.65 39.25
C MET A 151 -6.53 36.66 38.30
N PHE A 152 -5.73 36.17 37.35
CA PHE A 152 -5.07 37.01 36.36
C PHE A 152 -6.05 37.68 35.40
N GLN A 153 -7.13 36.97 35.04
CA GLN A 153 -8.21 37.53 34.24
C GLN A 153 -8.90 38.69 34.97
N LYS A 154 -9.26 38.51 36.25
CA LYS A 154 -9.90 39.57 37.06
C LYS A 154 -9.00 40.78 37.29
N LEU A 155 -7.69 40.57 37.40
CA LEU A 155 -6.70 41.64 37.53
C LEU A 155 -6.49 42.43 36.22
N GLY A 156 -7.08 41.99 35.10
CA GLY A 156 -6.83 42.60 33.79
C GLY A 156 -5.38 42.45 33.34
N SER A 157 -4.67 41.42 33.84
CA SER A 157 -3.27 41.21 33.50
C SER A 157 -3.13 40.83 32.03
N ASN A 158 -2.16 41.45 31.35
CA ASN A 158 -1.77 41.09 29.99
C ASN A 158 -1.28 39.63 29.86
N MET A 159 -0.92 38.96 30.96
CA MET A 159 -0.51 37.55 30.98
C MET A 159 -1.68 36.57 30.98
N ALA A 160 -2.91 37.02 31.19
CA ALA A 160 -4.08 36.14 31.33
C ALA A 160 -4.27 35.23 30.11
N GLY A 161 -4.03 35.74 28.90
CA GLY A 161 -4.11 34.95 27.67
C GLY A 161 -3.07 33.82 27.60
N THR A 162 -1.83 34.09 28.00
CA THR A 162 -0.75 33.08 28.05
C THR A 162 -1.07 31.98 29.08
N ILE A 163 -1.57 32.38 30.25
CA ILE A 163 -1.98 31.43 31.30
C ILE A 163 -3.16 30.57 30.82
N TYR A 164 -4.10 31.16 30.09
CA TYR A 164 -5.19 30.40 29.47
C TYR A 164 -4.68 29.34 28.50
N GLY A 165 -3.79 29.70 27.57
CA GLY A 165 -3.22 28.76 26.62
C GLY A 165 -2.52 27.57 27.31
N GLN A 166 -1.66 27.86 28.29
CA GLN A 166 -0.93 26.82 29.04
C GLN A 166 -1.85 25.95 29.90
N GLY A 167 -2.91 26.53 30.49
CA GLY A 167 -3.85 25.79 31.32
C GLY A 167 -4.88 24.99 30.52
N PHE A 168 -5.36 25.49 29.39
CA PHE A 168 -6.52 24.90 28.70
C PHE A 168 -6.15 24.26 27.36
N GLU A 169 -5.34 24.91 26.52
CA GLU A 169 -5.02 24.41 25.18
C GLU A 169 -4.02 23.24 25.22
N TYR A 170 -3.06 23.27 26.14
CA TYR A 170 -2.01 22.25 26.25
C TYR A 170 -2.50 20.91 26.82
N SER A 171 -3.74 20.87 27.29
CA SER A 171 -4.41 19.66 27.80
C SER A 171 -4.40 18.53 26.76
N HIS A 172 -4.55 18.85 25.48
CA HIS A 172 -4.56 17.86 24.41
C HIS A 172 -3.18 17.19 24.24
N THR A 173 -2.10 17.97 24.32
CA THR A 173 -0.73 17.46 24.27
C THR A 173 -0.46 16.52 25.44
N ALA A 174 -0.90 16.88 26.65
CA ALA A 174 -0.77 16.02 27.83
C ALA A 174 -1.58 14.71 27.69
N GLN A 175 -2.79 14.74 27.13
CA GLN A 175 -3.60 13.53 26.86
C GLN A 175 -2.93 12.63 25.82
N SER A 176 -2.33 13.21 24.77
CA SER A 176 -1.63 12.44 23.74
C SER A 176 -0.39 11.74 24.31
N ALA A 177 0.42 12.48 25.08
CA ALA A 177 1.59 11.93 25.76
C ALA A 177 1.21 10.84 26.77
N HIS A 178 0.11 11.01 27.51
CA HIS A 178 -0.41 10.00 28.44
C HIS A 178 -0.65 8.65 27.74
N LYS A 179 -1.34 8.63 26.59
CA LYS A 179 -1.61 7.40 25.84
C LYS A 179 -0.33 6.68 25.39
N ILE A 180 0.69 7.44 25.02
CA ILE A 180 1.98 6.87 24.60
C ILE A 180 2.67 6.25 25.81
N LEU A 181 2.77 6.99 26.91
CA LEU A 181 3.43 6.55 28.14
C LEU A 181 2.72 5.34 28.74
N GLU A 182 1.39 5.37 28.86
CA GLU A 182 0.59 4.25 29.35
C GLU A 182 0.82 2.97 28.53
N ARG A 183 0.92 3.09 27.20
CA ARG A 183 1.21 1.94 26.33
C ARG A 183 2.61 1.37 26.57
N ILE A 184 3.64 2.22 26.64
CA ILE A 184 5.04 1.74 26.75
C ILE A 184 5.41 1.34 28.17
N THR A 185 4.68 1.81 29.19
CA THR A 185 4.89 1.43 30.59
C THR A 185 3.83 0.45 31.12
N LYS A 186 3.06 -0.21 30.25
CA LYS A 186 1.92 -1.04 30.64
C LYS A 186 2.33 -2.20 31.56
N ASP A 187 3.46 -2.82 31.25
CA ASP A 187 3.92 -4.05 31.89
C ASP A 187 4.85 -3.79 33.11
N PHE A 188 5.08 -2.52 33.48
CA PHE A 188 5.90 -2.14 34.63
C PHE A 188 5.05 -2.02 35.88
N ASP A 189 5.53 -2.47 37.04
CA ASP A 189 4.79 -2.34 38.29
C ASP A 189 4.95 -0.96 38.93
N CYS A 190 3.90 -0.50 39.61
CA CYS A 190 3.96 0.72 40.39
C CYS A 190 4.58 0.41 41.75
N ASP A 191 5.87 0.67 41.89
CA ASP A 191 6.60 0.50 43.15
C ASP A 191 6.75 1.84 43.90
N PRO A 192 6.16 1.99 45.11
CA PRO A 192 6.29 3.20 45.93
C PRO A 192 7.72 3.54 46.37
N MET A 193 8.61 2.56 46.44
CA MET A 193 9.99 2.72 46.93
C MET A 193 10.97 3.17 45.85
N THR A 194 10.58 3.11 44.58
CA THR A 194 11.39 3.54 43.44
C THR A 194 10.73 4.71 42.70
N ASN A 195 11.40 5.22 41.67
CA ASN A 195 10.85 6.27 40.82
C ASN A 195 9.62 5.82 40.02
N TRP A 196 9.36 4.52 39.91
CA TRP A 196 8.13 3.97 39.32
C TRP A 196 6.86 4.32 40.08
N ARG A 197 6.95 4.88 41.29
CA ARG A 197 5.83 5.48 42.03
C ARG A 197 5.05 6.51 41.19
N VAL A 198 5.69 7.12 40.19
CA VAL A 198 5.05 8.05 39.26
C VAL A 198 3.90 7.40 38.45
N LEU A 199 3.95 6.08 38.24
CA LEU A 199 2.90 5.34 37.54
C LEU A 199 1.55 5.44 38.26
N LYS A 200 1.54 5.68 39.58
CA LYS A 200 0.31 5.96 40.33
C LYS A 200 -0.43 7.17 39.74
N HIS A 201 0.30 8.23 39.39
CA HIS A 201 -0.28 9.43 38.80
C HIS A 201 -0.65 9.23 37.33
N LEU A 202 0.17 8.49 36.57
CA LEU A 202 -0.13 8.15 35.18
C LEU A 202 -1.42 7.33 35.07
N ARG A 203 -1.58 6.29 35.91
CA ARG A 203 -2.76 5.39 35.91
C ARG A 203 -3.99 6.04 36.53
N GLY A 204 -3.81 6.94 37.49
CA GLY A 204 -4.90 7.68 38.13
C GLY A 204 -5.31 8.96 37.39
N PHE A 205 -4.76 9.21 36.20
CA PHE A 205 -4.99 10.45 35.45
C PHE A 205 -6.44 10.58 34.98
N ASP A 206 -7.08 11.73 35.23
CA ASP A 206 -8.39 12.10 34.69
C ASP A 206 -8.21 12.95 33.42
N PRO A 207 -8.45 12.40 32.21
CA PRO A 207 -8.26 13.12 30.96
C PRO A 207 -9.17 14.34 30.81
N SER A 208 -10.25 14.45 31.59
CA SER A 208 -11.14 15.61 31.55
C SER A 208 -10.57 16.82 32.29
N PHE A 209 -9.48 16.65 33.05
CA PHE A 209 -8.85 17.67 33.89
C PHE A 209 -9.85 18.38 34.83
N LYS A 210 -10.94 17.70 35.23
CA LYS A 210 -11.94 18.24 36.15
C LYS A 210 -11.47 18.19 37.60
N LYS A 211 -10.71 17.15 37.95
CA LYS A 211 -10.10 16.99 39.27
C LYS A 211 -8.57 17.06 39.16
N PRO A 212 -7.90 17.82 40.04
CA PRO A 212 -6.46 17.69 40.18
C PRO A 212 -6.11 16.28 40.64
N THR A 213 -5.06 15.70 40.04
CA THR A 213 -4.62 14.30 40.25
C THR A 213 -3.44 14.20 41.24
N PHE A 214 -3.27 15.23 42.07
CA PHE A 214 -2.22 15.35 43.09
C PHE A 214 -2.81 15.49 44.48
#